data_AF-A0A351JPM6-F1
#
_entry.id   AF-A0A351JPM6-F1
#
_cell.length_a   1.000
_cell.length_b   1.000
_cell.length_c   1.000
_cell.angle_alpha   90.00
_cell.angle_beta   90.00
_cell.angle_gamma   90.00
#
_symmetry.space_group_name_H-M   'P 1'
#
loop_
_entity.id
_entity.type
_entity.pdbx_description
1 polymer ?
#
loop_
_entity_poly.entity_id
_entity_poly.type
_entity_poly.pdbx_seq_one_letter_code
_entity_poly.pdbx_strand_id
1 'polypeptide(L)'
;MLTYRKNFATQQSPGRGIYFFVVNTIFFFLKYDVGSEGQLWGLYLSTKQKILSHLNGGCQRGGQSKLTVRKKMNVIRIAAPDKAYEGYWFPGIEKISRELCQPGGITVVPSGIREGAARGWLDYFFNEARFGGSTVVEVPVNGAGLYATIRDDPAAMATIQTALAGGARLKPFCVRSGDGLEELLEALLLQNGQIGHEWRWGHVAADPPWVTDGPNNKAEFYRLIEAAGLDRLLIRPYEICTGADAIRTAFSRVFTEFGAVAVKLPGRASGDGILVTSDPSTLEAFLVKYQDDLADVIVQRAWVDRVEMSVGTHADGMRWYSQQLVDREGHYTGSLVSNAGYPAVTDEDRAWMSSAADQIIRAIWPNGTTRRGVALFDVLRNRETGERGIIEACMREPGSDEIRCLLSQVEAHYHSAVPMAGVSRFTEPRASSWTELRACLEGAGLLYRSGERCRALGGAPGGVTATMIRGLEHGYCRLIVFAPSAAGATRLLDQAREAVGDRNTAEIIS
;
A
#
# COMPACT_ATOMS: atom_id res chain seq x y z
N MET A 1 -24.60 28.47 14.78
CA MET A 1 -24.48 29.28 16.02
C MET A 1 -23.01 29.34 16.40
N LEU A 2 -22.37 30.51 16.26
CA LEU A 2 -20.97 30.75 16.64
C LEU A 2 -20.90 30.91 18.17
N THR A 3 -20.35 29.93 18.87
CA THR A 3 -20.22 29.99 20.34
C THR A 3 -18.96 30.78 20.69
N TYR A 4 -19.13 32.08 20.98
CA TYR A 4 -18.06 32.97 21.44
C TYR A 4 -17.64 32.60 22.87
N ARG A 5 -16.37 32.22 23.09
CA ARG A 5 -15.83 31.96 24.45
C ARG A 5 -14.63 32.86 24.73
N LYS A 6 -14.85 33.83 25.64
CA LYS A 6 -13.92 34.65 26.43
C LYS A 6 -12.96 35.59 25.65
N ASN A 7 -13.13 36.89 25.90
CA ASN A 7 -12.12 37.93 25.66
C ASN A 7 -10.96 37.80 26.66
N PHE A 8 -9.73 37.70 26.17
CA PHE A 8 -8.54 38.05 26.94
C PHE A 8 -8.05 39.40 26.42
N ALA A 9 -8.45 40.49 27.07
CA ALA A 9 -7.85 41.80 26.85
C ALA A 9 -6.82 42.02 27.96
N THR A 10 -5.53 41.83 27.67
CA THR A 10 -4.49 42.41 28.52
C THR A 10 -4.36 43.88 28.15
N GLN A 11 -5.06 44.73 28.89
CA GLN A 11 -4.90 46.19 28.82
C GLN A 11 -3.49 46.55 29.28
N GLN A 12 -2.57 46.73 28.34
CA GLN A 12 -1.31 47.45 28.58
C GLN A 12 -1.21 48.53 27.51
N SER A 13 -1.56 49.75 27.92
CA SER A 13 -1.53 51.04 27.19
C SER A 13 -2.78 51.38 26.34
N PRO A 14 -3.33 52.61 26.48
CA PRO A 14 -4.38 53.11 25.60
C PRO A 14 -3.83 53.32 24.18
N GLY A 15 -4.50 52.76 23.17
CA GLY A 15 -4.19 52.95 21.75
C GLY A 15 -3.63 51.74 21.01
N ARG A 16 -3.25 50.65 21.71
CA ARG A 16 -2.73 49.41 21.11
C ARG A 16 -3.43 48.18 21.67
N GLY A 17 -3.99 47.35 20.80
CA GLY A 17 -4.69 46.12 21.18
C GLY A 17 -4.24 44.93 20.36
N ILE A 18 -4.14 43.77 21.01
CA ILE A 18 -4.10 42.46 20.34
C ILE A 18 -5.42 41.78 20.64
N TYR A 19 -6.22 41.50 19.61
CA TYR A 19 -7.43 40.71 19.74
C TYR A 19 -7.12 39.25 19.47
N PHE A 20 -7.63 38.40 20.36
CA PHE A 20 -7.58 36.94 20.25
C PHE A 20 -8.98 36.43 19.96
N PHE A 21 -9.14 35.66 18.90
CA PHE A 21 -10.35 34.88 18.70
C PHE A 21 -10.01 33.49 18.22
N VAL A 22 -10.83 32.52 18.62
CA VAL A 22 -10.68 31.11 18.29
C VAL A 22 -11.92 30.66 17.52
N VAL A 23 -11.73 30.13 16.31
CA VAL A 23 -12.81 29.52 15.53
C VAL A 23 -12.45 28.07 15.29
N ASN A 24 -13.23 27.14 15.84
CA ASN A 24 -13.12 25.70 15.60
C ASN A 24 -11.67 25.17 15.59
N THR A 25 -10.89 25.49 16.65
CA THR A 25 -9.46 25.14 16.90
C THR A 25 -8.38 25.99 16.22
N ILE A 26 -8.76 26.99 15.43
CA ILE A 26 -7.84 27.91 14.77
C ILE A 26 -7.69 29.20 15.60
N PHE A 27 -6.45 29.62 15.86
CA PHE A 27 -6.12 30.86 16.55
C PHE A 27 -5.95 32.00 15.55
N PHE A 28 -6.56 33.15 15.83
CA PHE A 28 -6.40 34.37 15.06
C PHE A 28 -5.77 35.46 15.92
N PHE A 29 -4.84 36.21 15.32
CA PHE A 29 -4.19 37.37 15.94
C PHE A 29 -4.52 38.61 15.11
N LEU A 30 -5.08 39.62 15.75
CA LEU A 30 -5.27 40.93 15.13
C LEU A 30 -4.57 41.97 16.00
N LYS A 31 -3.46 42.54 15.50
CA LYS A 31 -2.83 43.70 16.12
C LYS A 31 -3.28 44.96 15.40
N TYR A 32 -3.75 45.94 16.17
CA TYR A 32 -4.25 47.21 15.66
C TYR A 32 -3.55 48.38 16.39
N ASP A 33 -3.26 49.45 15.66
CA ASP A 33 -2.76 50.73 16.16
C ASP A 33 -3.77 51.82 15.77
N VAL A 34 -4.32 52.54 16.76
CA VAL A 34 -5.30 53.61 16.52
C VAL A 34 -4.57 54.83 15.92
N GLY A 35 -4.68 55.05 14.61
CA GLY A 35 -4.16 56.28 13.96
C GLY A 35 -3.76 56.15 12.49
N SER A 36 -3.66 54.93 11.96
CA SER A 36 -3.48 54.65 10.54
C SER A 36 -4.51 53.61 10.13
N GLU A 37 -5.05 53.72 8.91
CA GLU A 37 -5.92 52.72 8.28
C GLU A 37 -5.51 51.30 8.71
N GLY A 38 -6.43 50.56 9.35
CA GLY A 38 -6.11 49.31 10.04
C GLY A 38 -5.48 48.29 9.09
N GLN A 39 -4.16 48.14 9.12
CA GLN A 39 -3.44 47.13 8.36
C GLN A 39 -3.46 45.80 9.10
N LEU A 40 -3.80 44.72 8.41
CA LEU A 40 -3.71 43.35 8.90
C LEU A 40 -2.25 42.90 8.85
N TRP A 41 -1.55 42.84 9.99
CA TRP A 41 -0.10 42.53 10.03
C TRP A 41 0.26 41.04 9.96
N GLY A 42 -0.71 40.13 9.80
CA GLY A 42 -0.42 38.72 9.51
C GLY A 42 -1.51 37.77 9.97
N LEU A 43 -1.74 36.73 9.17
CA LEU A 43 -2.61 35.59 9.50
C LEU A 43 -1.72 34.40 9.89
N TYR A 44 -1.81 33.94 11.15
CA TYR A 44 -1.04 32.79 11.63
C TYR A 44 -1.99 31.63 11.93
N LEU A 45 -1.86 30.52 11.20
CA LEU A 45 -2.61 29.28 11.42
C LEU A 45 -1.69 28.24 12.06
N SER A 46 -1.94 27.86 13.31
CA SER A 46 -1.13 26.84 14.00
C SER A 46 -1.96 26.00 14.96
N THR A 47 -1.68 24.70 15.01
CA THR A 47 -2.10 23.84 16.13
C THR A 47 -1.37 24.25 17.41
N LYS A 48 -1.97 23.96 18.57
CA LYS A 48 -1.63 24.49 19.91
C LYS A 48 -0.14 24.37 20.31
N GLN A 49 0.62 23.42 19.75
CA GLN A 49 2.01 23.13 20.12
C GLN A 49 3.08 24.02 19.44
N LYS A 50 2.82 24.60 18.26
CA LYS A 50 3.83 25.38 17.51
C LYS A 50 3.89 26.87 17.88
N ILE A 51 2.92 27.37 18.64
CA ILE A 51 2.84 28.80 19.01
C ILE A 51 3.89 29.17 20.06
N LEU A 52 4.20 28.26 20.99
CA LEU A 52 5.10 28.56 22.11
C LEU A 52 6.58 28.63 21.71
N SER A 53 7.01 27.92 20.67
CA SER A 53 8.40 27.96 20.21
C SER A 53 8.73 29.20 19.35
N HIS A 54 7.75 29.73 18.60
CA HIS A 54 7.95 30.90 17.73
C HIS A 54 7.81 32.25 18.44
N LEU A 55 7.16 32.32 19.61
CA LEU A 55 7.10 33.56 20.39
C LEU A 55 8.43 33.91 21.07
N ASN A 56 9.35 32.95 21.22
CA ASN A 56 10.68 33.18 21.81
C ASN A 56 11.77 33.56 20.79
N GLY A 57 11.50 33.48 19.49
CA GLY A 57 12.42 33.89 18.42
C GLY A 57 11.84 35.07 17.67
N GLY A 58 12.37 36.27 17.91
CA GLY A 58 11.81 37.55 17.44
C GLY A 58 11.27 37.56 15.99
N CYS A 59 10.11 38.18 15.80
CA CYS A 59 9.51 38.43 14.49
C CYS A 59 10.47 39.26 13.60
N GLN A 60 10.95 38.66 12.50
CA GLN A 60 11.63 39.41 11.44
C GLN A 60 10.60 40.19 10.60
N ARG A 61 10.86 41.49 10.41
CA ARG A 61 10.09 42.38 9.51
C ARG A 61 10.42 42.04 8.05
N GLY A 62 9.41 41.87 7.20
CA GLY A 62 9.55 42.08 5.74
C GLY A 62 9.16 40.93 4.79
N GLY A 63 8.73 39.77 5.27
CA GLY A 63 8.30 38.68 4.38
C GLY A 63 6.79 38.72 4.08
N GLN A 64 6.38 39.09 2.86
CA GLN A 64 5.05 38.69 2.36
C GLN A 64 5.04 37.16 2.17
N SER A 65 4.68 36.42 3.21
CA SER A 65 4.44 34.99 3.08
C SER A 65 3.10 34.76 2.36
N LYS A 66 3.15 34.44 1.07
CA LYS A 66 1.99 34.01 0.28
C LYS A 66 1.50 32.68 0.86
N LEU A 67 0.51 32.74 1.75
CA LEU A 67 -0.05 31.56 2.41
C LEU A 67 -1.01 30.86 1.45
N THR A 68 -0.53 29.82 0.76
CA THR A 68 -1.41 28.94 -0.01
C THR A 68 -2.15 28.03 0.98
N VAL A 69 -3.38 28.38 1.34
CA VAL A 69 -4.29 27.47 2.07
C VAL A 69 -4.60 26.30 1.15
N ARG A 70 -3.82 25.21 1.27
CA ARG A 70 -4.17 23.96 0.62
C ARG A 70 -5.38 23.39 1.36
N LYS A 71 -6.58 23.68 0.85
CA LYS A 71 -7.79 22.92 1.19
C LYS A 71 -7.42 21.44 0.99
N LYS A 72 -7.52 20.61 2.03
CA LYS A 72 -7.35 19.16 1.87
C LYS A 72 -8.37 18.73 0.82
N MET A 73 -7.91 18.44 -0.39
CA MET A 73 -8.78 17.98 -1.46
C MET A 73 -9.28 16.60 -1.07
N ASN A 74 -10.59 16.40 -1.16
CA ASN A 74 -11.17 15.08 -1.03
C ASN A 74 -10.61 14.18 -2.14
N VAL A 75 -10.43 12.89 -1.84
CA VAL A 75 -9.97 11.90 -2.82
C VAL A 75 -11.05 10.83 -2.92
N ILE A 76 -11.40 10.48 -4.15
CA ILE A 76 -12.23 9.34 -4.50
C ILE A 76 -11.27 8.21 -4.87
N ARG A 77 -11.27 7.14 -4.08
CA ARG A 77 -10.47 5.95 -4.33
C ARG A 77 -11.38 4.91 -4.95
N ILE A 78 -10.95 4.31 -6.06
CA ILE A 78 -11.64 3.14 -6.61
C ILE A 78 -10.78 1.93 -6.30
N ALA A 79 -11.25 1.07 -5.40
CA ALA A 79 -10.61 -0.21 -5.12
C ALA A 79 -11.12 -1.23 -6.14
N ALA A 80 -10.58 -1.20 -7.37
CA ALA A 80 -10.99 -2.11 -8.45
C ALA A 80 -10.20 -3.42 -8.40
N PRO A 81 -10.76 -4.55 -7.93
CA PRO A 81 -9.97 -5.76 -7.74
C PRO A 81 -9.76 -6.59 -9.01
N ASP A 82 -10.67 -6.47 -9.97
CA ASP A 82 -11.05 -7.60 -10.85
C ASP A 82 -10.06 -7.93 -11.96
N LYS A 83 -8.97 -7.18 -12.09
CA LYS A 83 -7.95 -7.36 -13.14
C LYS A 83 -6.51 -7.16 -12.66
N ALA A 84 -6.22 -7.53 -11.41
CA ALA A 84 -4.83 -7.80 -11.04
C ALA A 84 -4.30 -8.92 -11.98
N TYR A 85 -3.05 -8.82 -12.45
CA TYR A 85 -2.42 -9.73 -13.44
C TYR A 85 -2.82 -11.21 -13.29
N GLU A 86 -2.79 -11.97 -14.39
CA GLU A 86 -2.96 -13.42 -14.31
C GLU A 86 -1.93 -14.01 -13.34
N GLY A 87 -2.34 -14.96 -12.51
CA GLY A 87 -1.49 -15.49 -11.45
C GLY A 87 -1.49 -14.69 -10.15
N TYR A 88 -2.22 -13.59 -10.04
CA TYR A 88 -2.63 -13.12 -8.72
C TYR A 88 -3.45 -14.20 -8.02
N TRP A 89 -2.90 -14.73 -6.93
CA TRP A 89 -3.67 -15.61 -6.06
C TRP A 89 -4.92 -14.88 -5.51
N PHE A 90 -4.85 -13.54 -5.39
CA PHE A 90 -5.94 -12.70 -4.89
C PHE A 90 -6.02 -11.34 -5.61
N PRO A 91 -6.86 -11.19 -6.65
CA PRO A 91 -7.12 -9.88 -7.25
C PRO A 91 -7.76 -8.89 -6.23
N GLY A 92 -6.95 -7.91 -5.80
CA GLY A 92 -7.32 -6.59 -5.28
C GLY A 92 -8.12 -6.42 -3.97
N ILE A 93 -8.32 -7.46 -3.16
CA ILE A 93 -8.91 -7.29 -1.80
C ILE A 93 -7.91 -6.64 -0.82
N GLU A 94 -6.60 -6.90 -0.97
CA GLU A 94 -5.54 -6.24 -0.18
C GLU A 94 -5.61 -4.70 -0.26
N LYS A 95 -6.16 -4.18 -1.36
CA LYS A 95 -6.36 -2.75 -1.53
C LYS A 95 -7.62 -2.21 -0.87
N ILE A 96 -8.69 -3.00 -0.75
CA ILE A 96 -9.94 -2.54 -0.11
C ILE A 96 -9.59 -2.05 1.30
N SER A 97 -8.98 -2.90 2.11
CA SER A 97 -8.57 -2.56 3.47
C SER A 97 -7.61 -1.38 3.54
N ARG A 98 -6.65 -1.28 2.61
CA ARG A 98 -5.77 -0.11 2.51
C ARG A 98 -6.53 1.18 2.23
N GLU A 99 -7.42 1.20 1.24
CA GLU A 99 -8.13 2.43 0.86
C GLU A 99 -9.16 2.82 1.91
N LEU A 100 -9.68 1.85 2.67
CA LEU A 100 -10.50 2.11 3.85
C LEU A 100 -9.66 2.71 4.99
N CYS A 101 -8.37 2.33 5.14
CA CYS A 101 -7.46 2.91 6.13
C CYS A 101 -7.11 4.37 5.91
N GLN A 102 -7.29 4.91 4.70
CA GLN A 102 -6.91 6.29 4.43
C GLN A 102 -7.92 7.25 5.07
N PRO A 103 -7.48 8.27 5.81
CA PRO A 103 -8.39 9.21 6.47
C PRO A 103 -9.07 10.13 5.45
N GLY A 104 -10.39 10.23 5.55
CA GLY A 104 -11.23 11.12 4.73
C GLY A 104 -11.30 10.75 3.26
N GLY A 105 -12.36 11.20 2.58
CA GLY A 105 -12.60 10.93 1.15
C GLY A 105 -13.71 9.90 0.92
N ILE A 106 -13.80 9.41 -0.31
CA ILE A 106 -14.76 8.39 -0.73
C ILE A 106 -13.98 7.17 -1.20
N THR A 107 -14.37 5.98 -0.77
CA THR A 107 -13.79 4.72 -1.23
C THR A 107 -14.90 3.90 -1.89
N VAL A 108 -14.76 3.70 -3.20
CA VAL A 108 -15.67 2.90 -4.02
C VAL A 108 -15.17 1.46 -4.03
N VAL A 109 -16.03 0.51 -3.68
CA VAL A 109 -15.72 -0.93 -3.54
C VAL A 109 -16.77 -1.79 -4.26
N PRO A 110 -16.44 -3.02 -4.70
CA PRO A 110 -17.41 -3.96 -5.23
C PRO A 110 -18.50 -4.33 -4.23
N SER A 111 -19.76 -4.32 -4.64
CA SER A 111 -20.86 -5.00 -3.96
C SER A 111 -20.81 -6.48 -4.39
N GLY A 112 -20.80 -7.39 -3.41
CA GLY A 112 -20.35 -8.77 -3.60
C GLY A 112 -19.44 -9.29 -2.49
N ILE A 113 -18.99 -8.40 -1.59
CA ILE A 113 -18.74 -8.80 -0.20
C ILE A 113 -20.13 -9.13 0.39
N ARG A 114 -20.60 -10.37 0.24
CA ARG A 114 -22.00 -10.77 0.50
C ARG A 114 -22.48 -10.45 1.92
N GLU A 115 -23.80 -10.24 2.01
CA GLU A 115 -24.56 -9.71 3.13
C GLU A 115 -24.25 -10.39 4.48
N GLY A 116 -24.02 -9.57 5.51
CA GLY A 116 -23.74 -10.01 6.89
C GLY A 116 -22.26 -9.96 7.27
N ALA A 117 -21.40 -10.73 6.57
CA ALA A 117 -19.98 -10.84 6.92
C ALA A 117 -19.18 -9.57 6.59
N ALA A 118 -19.47 -8.94 5.44
CA ALA A 118 -18.85 -7.68 5.02
C ALA A 118 -19.15 -6.53 5.97
N ARG A 119 -20.43 -6.39 6.32
CA ARG A 119 -20.93 -5.28 7.13
C ARG A 119 -20.43 -5.39 8.56
N GLY A 120 -20.50 -6.59 9.16
CA GLY A 120 -19.92 -6.83 10.47
C GLY A 120 -18.40 -6.61 10.51
N TRP A 121 -17.70 -6.88 9.41
CA TRP A 121 -16.27 -6.60 9.29
C TRP A 121 -16.00 -5.09 9.16
N LEU A 122 -16.71 -4.38 8.27
CA LEU A 122 -16.59 -2.92 8.12
C LEU A 122 -16.95 -2.20 9.43
N ASP A 123 -17.99 -2.65 10.13
CA ASP A 123 -18.41 -2.10 11.42
C ASP A 123 -17.30 -2.28 12.46
N TYR A 124 -16.71 -3.48 12.56
CA TYR A 124 -15.54 -3.70 13.41
C TYR A 124 -14.37 -2.81 12.98
N PHE A 125 -14.06 -2.77 11.69
CA PHE A 125 -12.89 -2.09 11.13
C PHE A 125 -12.92 -0.58 11.42
N PHE A 126 -14.08 0.06 11.22
CA PHE A 126 -14.26 1.49 11.44
C PHE A 126 -14.57 1.87 12.88
N ASN A 127 -15.37 1.07 13.61
CA ASN A 127 -15.86 1.50 14.93
C ASN A 127 -15.01 0.96 16.09
N GLU A 128 -14.56 -0.29 16.00
CA GLU A 128 -13.81 -0.96 17.08
C GLU A 128 -12.30 -0.86 16.89
N ALA A 129 -11.81 -1.23 15.70
CA ALA A 129 -10.40 -1.11 15.33
C ALA A 129 -10.01 0.35 14.99
N ARG A 130 -11.01 1.20 14.73
CA ARG A 130 -10.88 2.63 14.40
C ARG A 130 -9.90 2.91 13.27
N PHE A 131 -9.83 2.02 12.30
CA PHE A 131 -9.06 2.25 11.10
C PHE A 131 -9.83 3.14 10.13
N GLY A 132 -9.17 4.15 9.59
CA GLY A 132 -9.70 4.94 8.48
C GLY A 132 -10.61 6.10 8.84
N GLY A 133 -11.52 6.42 7.91
CA GLY A 133 -12.46 7.54 7.99
C GLY A 133 -13.00 7.98 6.62
N SER A 134 -13.06 7.07 5.66
CA SER A 134 -13.60 7.32 4.32
C SER A 134 -15.08 6.94 4.27
N THR A 135 -15.87 7.65 3.47
CA THR A 135 -17.21 7.23 3.10
C THR A 135 -17.12 6.06 2.12
N VAL A 136 -17.77 4.94 2.40
CA VAL A 136 -17.77 3.77 1.52
C VAL A 136 -18.94 3.84 0.54
N VAL A 137 -18.69 3.57 -0.73
CA VAL A 137 -19.69 3.44 -1.79
C VAL A 137 -19.56 2.04 -2.38
N GLU A 138 -20.57 1.20 -2.20
CA GLU A 138 -20.59 -0.16 -2.73
C GLU A 138 -21.25 -0.17 -4.11
N VAL A 139 -20.66 -0.87 -5.08
CA VAL A 139 -21.11 -0.90 -6.48
C VAL A 139 -21.21 -2.35 -6.98
N PRO A 140 -22.37 -2.86 -7.39
CA PRO A 140 -22.58 -4.27 -7.76
C PRO A 140 -21.78 -4.69 -8.98
N VAL A 141 -20.63 -5.31 -8.76
CA VAL A 141 -19.73 -5.69 -9.85
C VAL A 141 -20.33 -6.81 -10.67
N ASN A 142 -20.47 -6.56 -11.97
CA ASN A 142 -20.78 -7.61 -12.94
C ASN A 142 -19.47 -8.20 -13.50
N GLY A 143 -19.57 -9.25 -14.31
CA GLY A 143 -18.39 -9.90 -14.92
C GLY A 143 -17.52 -9.00 -15.81
N ALA A 144 -17.93 -7.75 -16.09
CA ALA A 144 -17.14 -6.77 -16.86
C ALA A 144 -16.14 -5.97 -15.99
N GLY A 145 -16.18 -6.13 -14.66
CA GLY A 145 -15.26 -5.49 -13.71
C GLY A 145 -15.73 -4.13 -13.19
N LEU A 146 -15.09 -3.64 -12.11
CA LEU A 146 -15.55 -2.50 -11.32
C LEU A 146 -15.58 -1.19 -12.10
N TYR A 147 -14.60 -0.90 -12.98
CA TYR A 147 -14.60 0.35 -13.75
C TYR A 147 -15.77 0.42 -14.75
N ALA A 148 -16.02 -0.67 -15.48
CA ALA A 148 -17.18 -0.77 -16.38
C ALA A 148 -18.49 -0.71 -15.59
N THR A 149 -18.55 -1.39 -14.45
CA THR A 149 -19.72 -1.35 -13.57
C THR A 149 -20.00 0.07 -13.07
N ILE A 150 -18.99 0.80 -12.59
CA ILE A 150 -19.14 2.19 -12.14
C ILE A 150 -19.63 3.07 -13.31
N ARG A 151 -19.08 2.86 -14.51
CA ARG A 151 -19.48 3.60 -15.71
C ARG A 151 -20.98 3.41 -16.01
N ASP A 152 -21.45 2.18 -15.86
CA ASP A 152 -22.79 1.76 -16.26
C ASP A 152 -23.83 1.88 -15.12
N ASP A 153 -23.41 2.13 -13.87
CA ASP A 153 -24.26 2.36 -12.70
C ASP A 153 -24.54 3.88 -12.49
N PRO A 154 -25.78 4.35 -12.75
CA PRO A 154 -26.11 5.77 -12.64
C PRO A 154 -25.96 6.35 -11.22
N ALA A 155 -26.17 5.53 -10.18
CA ALA A 155 -26.08 5.98 -8.78
C ALA A 155 -24.62 6.10 -8.32
N ALA A 156 -23.78 5.12 -8.68
CA ALA A 156 -22.35 5.18 -8.45
C ALA A 156 -21.72 6.37 -9.21
N MET A 157 -22.08 6.52 -10.49
CA MET A 157 -21.64 7.62 -11.34
C MET A 157 -22.02 8.99 -10.75
N ALA A 158 -23.29 9.19 -10.36
CA ALA A 158 -23.75 10.46 -9.79
C ALA A 158 -23.02 10.80 -8.47
N THR A 159 -22.71 9.79 -7.64
CA THR A 159 -21.97 9.98 -6.39
C THR A 159 -20.54 10.45 -6.65
N ILE A 160 -19.84 9.80 -7.60
CA ILE A 160 -18.48 10.17 -8.01
C ILE A 160 -18.47 11.57 -8.63
N GLN A 161 -19.41 11.86 -9.53
CA GLN A 161 -19.54 13.16 -10.19
C GLN A 161 -19.77 14.30 -9.19
N THR A 162 -20.67 14.10 -8.23
CA THR A 162 -20.94 15.09 -7.17
C THR A 162 -19.66 15.40 -6.37
N ALA A 163 -18.88 14.36 -6.04
CA ALA A 163 -17.64 14.53 -5.32
C ALA A 163 -16.56 15.25 -6.17
N LEU A 164 -16.44 14.91 -7.46
CA LEU A 164 -15.54 15.59 -8.40
C LEU A 164 -15.91 17.07 -8.59
N ALA A 165 -17.20 17.39 -8.74
CA ALA A 165 -17.70 18.77 -8.81
C ALA A 165 -17.37 19.57 -7.52
N GLY A 166 -17.32 18.89 -6.37
CA GLY A 166 -16.85 19.44 -5.10
C GLY A 166 -15.33 19.65 -5.00
N GLY A 167 -14.57 19.36 -6.06
CA GLY A 167 -13.12 19.45 -6.12
C GLY A 167 -12.38 18.22 -5.60
N ALA A 168 -13.04 17.05 -5.55
CA ALA A 168 -12.36 15.80 -5.26
C ALA A 168 -11.48 15.35 -6.43
N ARG A 169 -10.51 14.48 -6.16
CA ARG A 169 -9.66 13.84 -7.19
C ARG A 169 -9.88 12.35 -7.21
N LEU A 170 -9.81 11.74 -8.39
CA LEU A 170 -9.83 10.30 -8.52
C LEU A 170 -8.45 9.69 -8.25
N LYS A 171 -8.43 8.52 -7.60
CA LYS A 171 -7.25 7.68 -7.40
C LYS A 171 -7.62 6.21 -7.72
N PRO A 172 -7.35 5.72 -8.95
CA PRO A 172 -7.65 4.34 -9.35
C PRO A 172 -6.75 3.29 -8.65
N PHE A 173 -7.12 2.00 -8.73
CA PHE A 173 -6.28 0.91 -8.19
C PHE A 173 -4.99 0.74 -8.96
N CYS A 174 -5.21 0.32 -10.19
CA CYS A 174 -4.23 0.05 -11.21
C CYS A 174 -4.73 0.76 -12.48
N VAL A 175 -3.81 1.27 -13.27
CA VAL A 175 -4.09 1.90 -14.55
C VAL A 175 -3.49 0.95 -15.60
N ARG A 176 -4.35 0.21 -16.30
CA ARG A 176 -3.96 -0.63 -17.44
C ARG A 176 -4.74 -0.20 -18.67
N SER A 177 -4.13 -0.38 -19.83
CA SER A 177 -4.85 -0.25 -21.10
C SER A 177 -5.95 -1.31 -21.19
N GLY A 178 -7.17 -0.92 -21.59
CA GLY A 178 -8.29 -1.85 -21.83
C GLY A 178 -9.06 -2.32 -20.58
N ASP A 179 -8.83 -1.71 -19.42
CA ASP A 179 -9.51 -2.08 -18.16
C ASP A 179 -10.84 -1.35 -17.90
N GLY A 180 -11.34 -0.59 -18.88
CA GLY A 180 -12.55 0.21 -18.68
C GLY A 180 -12.29 1.53 -17.96
N LEU A 181 -11.07 1.76 -17.45
CA LEU A 181 -10.70 2.98 -16.74
C LEU A 181 -10.73 4.16 -17.70
N GLU A 182 -10.10 4.07 -18.88
CA GLU A 182 -10.09 5.15 -19.87
C GLU A 182 -11.51 5.57 -20.26
N GLU A 183 -12.39 4.60 -20.51
CA GLU A 183 -13.80 4.80 -20.84
C GLU A 183 -14.58 5.42 -19.66
N LEU A 184 -14.29 5.00 -18.42
CA LEU A 184 -14.86 5.62 -17.22
C LEU A 184 -14.41 7.08 -17.07
N LEU A 185 -13.13 7.37 -17.31
CA LEU A 185 -12.59 8.72 -17.23
C LEU A 185 -13.18 9.61 -18.31
N GLU A 186 -13.30 9.11 -19.54
CA GLU A 186 -13.96 9.80 -20.65
C GLU A 186 -15.43 10.12 -20.32
N ALA A 187 -16.18 9.15 -19.80
CA ALA A 187 -17.57 9.36 -19.37
C ALA A 187 -17.70 10.43 -18.28
N LEU A 188 -16.79 10.41 -17.28
CA LEU A 188 -16.74 11.41 -16.21
C LEU A 188 -16.40 12.82 -16.73
N LEU A 189 -15.54 12.95 -17.74
CA LEU A 189 -15.08 14.24 -18.28
C LEU A 189 -16.05 14.86 -19.30
N LEU A 190 -16.64 14.04 -20.17
CA LEU A 190 -17.66 14.45 -21.15
C LEU A 190 -18.87 15.09 -20.47
N GLN A 191 -19.34 14.49 -19.39
CA GLN A 191 -20.56 14.93 -18.70
C GLN A 191 -20.35 16.12 -17.75
N ASN A 192 -19.10 16.45 -17.41
CA ASN A 192 -18.76 17.62 -16.59
C ASN A 192 -18.35 18.86 -17.43
N GLY A 193 -18.50 18.81 -18.76
CA GLY A 193 -18.23 19.95 -19.64
C GLY A 193 -16.75 20.39 -19.69
N GLN A 194 -15.82 19.51 -19.34
CA GLN A 194 -14.39 19.83 -19.23
C GLN A 194 -13.55 19.46 -20.45
N ILE A 195 -14.16 19.03 -21.56
CA ILE A 195 -13.42 18.78 -22.81
C ILE A 195 -13.29 20.07 -23.62
N GLY A 196 -12.23 20.82 -23.30
CA GLY A 196 -11.44 21.58 -24.25
C GLY A 196 -10.07 20.90 -24.32
N HIS A 197 -9.56 20.70 -25.54
CA HIS A 197 -8.34 19.98 -25.88
C HIS A 197 -7.19 20.09 -24.85
N GLU A 198 -6.53 18.96 -24.56
CA GLU A 198 -5.44 18.73 -23.59
C GLU A 198 -5.83 18.24 -22.18
N TRP A 199 -6.52 17.09 -22.10
CA TRP A 199 -6.45 16.31 -20.86
C TRP A 199 -5.07 15.63 -20.76
N ARG A 200 -4.44 15.74 -19.58
CA ARG A 200 -3.15 15.10 -19.24
C ARG A 200 -3.42 14.07 -18.15
N TRP A 201 -2.83 12.87 -18.25
CA TRP A 201 -2.93 11.79 -17.26
C TRP A 201 -2.80 12.27 -15.80
N GLY A 202 -1.89 13.21 -15.55
CA GLY A 202 -1.68 13.83 -14.23
C GLY A 202 -2.88 14.61 -13.67
N HIS A 203 -3.97 14.77 -14.40
CA HIS A 203 -5.22 15.39 -13.90
C HIS A 203 -6.17 14.39 -13.25
N VAL A 204 -6.08 13.09 -13.57
CA VAL A 204 -7.14 12.12 -13.23
C VAL A 204 -6.59 10.77 -12.73
N ALA A 205 -5.39 10.38 -13.13
CA ALA A 205 -4.70 9.21 -12.58
C ALA A 205 -3.32 9.58 -12.02
N ALA A 206 -2.78 8.69 -11.19
CA ALA A 206 -1.51 8.92 -10.52
C ALA A 206 -0.31 8.75 -11.49
N ASP A 207 -0.36 7.74 -12.37
CA ASP A 207 0.66 7.43 -13.36
C ASP A 207 -0.02 6.87 -14.64
N PRO A 208 0.56 7.07 -15.84
CA PRO A 208 0.01 6.53 -17.09
C PRO A 208 0.29 5.02 -17.30
N PRO A 209 -0.48 4.30 -18.15
CA PRO A 209 -0.35 2.85 -18.33
C PRO A 209 1.06 2.37 -18.70
N TRP A 210 1.79 3.08 -19.57
CA TRP A 210 3.12 2.66 -20.00
C TRP A 210 4.18 2.74 -18.88
N VAL A 211 3.93 3.57 -17.87
CA VAL A 211 4.78 3.69 -16.68
C VAL A 211 4.52 2.55 -15.69
N THR A 212 3.31 1.97 -15.72
CA THR A 212 2.92 0.87 -14.85
C THR A 212 3.15 -0.49 -15.52
N ASP A 213 2.73 -0.68 -16.77
CA ASP A 213 2.74 -1.98 -17.45
C ASP A 213 4.16 -2.48 -17.75
N GLY A 214 5.07 -1.58 -18.15
CA GLY A 214 6.45 -1.94 -18.48
C GLY A 214 7.18 -2.58 -17.28
N PRO A 215 7.35 -1.87 -16.15
CA PRO A 215 8.10 -2.44 -15.03
C PRO A 215 7.39 -3.58 -14.28
N ASN A 216 6.06 -3.70 -14.39
CA ASN A 216 5.33 -4.86 -13.86
C ASN A 216 5.52 -6.13 -14.73
N ASN A 217 5.91 -5.99 -16.00
CA ASN A 217 6.38 -7.11 -16.82
C ASN A 217 7.87 -7.37 -16.50
N LYS A 218 8.18 -8.54 -15.93
CA LYS A 218 9.54 -8.83 -15.43
C LYS A 218 10.60 -8.76 -16.54
N ALA A 219 10.30 -9.24 -17.74
CA ALA A 219 11.25 -9.21 -18.85
C ALA A 219 11.50 -7.78 -19.35
N GLU A 220 10.44 -7.00 -19.48
CA GLU A 220 10.56 -5.59 -19.85
C GLU A 220 11.28 -4.77 -18.76
N PHE A 221 11.02 -5.05 -17.49
CA PHE A 221 11.80 -4.50 -16.39
C PHE A 221 13.30 -4.81 -16.54
N TYR A 222 13.67 -6.06 -16.83
CA TYR A 222 15.08 -6.44 -17.02
C TYR A 222 15.71 -5.66 -18.19
N ARG A 223 15.00 -5.56 -19.32
CA ARG A 223 15.46 -4.77 -20.48
C ARG A 223 15.64 -3.29 -20.16
N LEU A 224 14.71 -2.68 -19.42
CA LEU A 224 14.80 -1.28 -18.99
C LEU A 224 16.03 -1.05 -18.09
N ILE A 225 16.31 -1.99 -17.19
CA ILE A 225 17.47 -1.93 -16.28
C ILE A 225 18.79 -2.09 -17.05
N GLU A 226 18.84 -3.02 -18.01
CA GLU A 226 20.00 -3.21 -18.88
C GLU A 226 20.25 -1.99 -19.77
N ALA A 227 19.22 -1.46 -20.43
CA ALA A 227 19.30 -0.26 -21.26
C ALA A 227 19.78 0.98 -20.47
N ALA A 228 19.46 1.04 -19.17
CA ALA A 228 19.93 2.08 -18.26
C ALA A 228 21.36 1.87 -17.74
N GLY A 229 22.05 0.78 -18.11
CA GLY A 229 23.38 0.43 -17.58
C GLY A 229 23.34 0.10 -16.09
N LEU A 230 22.23 -0.46 -15.61
CA LEU A 230 21.98 -0.83 -14.22
C LEU A 230 21.91 -2.36 -14.02
N ASP A 231 22.34 -3.15 -15.00
CA ASP A 231 22.36 -4.61 -15.00
C ASP A 231 23.06 -5.24 -13.78
N ARG A 232 24.06 -4.55 -13.20
CA ARG A 232 24.70 -4.91 -11.91
C ARG A 232 23.73 -5.00 -10.72
N LEU A 233 22.54 -4.43 -10.82
CA LEU A 233 21.51 -4.48 -9.77
C LEU A 233 20.64 -5.74 -9.87
N LEU A 234 20.75 -6.52 -10.95
CA LEU A 234 20.02 -7.77 -11.15
C LEU A 234 20.89 -8.98 -10.75
N ILE A 235 20.25 -10.10 -10.44
CA ILE A 235 20.97 -11.36 -10.19
C ILE A 235 21.50 -11.90 -11.53
N ARG A 236 22.80 -12.19 -11.61
CA ARG A 236 23.44 -12.73 -12.82
C ARG A 236 23.93 -14.17 -12.63
N PRO A 237 24.02 -14.95 -13.72
CA PRO A 237 23.51 -14.63 -15.07
C PRO A 237 21.98 -14.77 -15.16
N TYR A 238 21.42 -14.12 -16.19
CA TYR A 238 20.04 -14.31 -16.61
C TYR A 238 19.95 -14.28 -18.14
N GLU A 239 18.88 -14.85 -18.68
CA GLU A 239 18.50 -14.83 -20.08
C GLU A 239 17.00 -14.61 -20.21
N ILE A 240 16.57 -13.95 -21.29
CA ILE A 240 15.17 -13.80 -21.67
C ILE A 240 14.95 -14.68 -22.90
N CYS A 241 14.16 -15.74 -22.73
CA CYS A 241 13.97 -16.80 -23.71
C CYS A 241 12.53 -16.80 -24.25
N THR A 242 12.36 -17.23 -25.49
CA THR A 242 11.04 -17.47 -26.07
C THR A 242 10.97 -18.90 -26.60
N GLY A 243 9.93 -19.62 -26.17
CA GLY A 243 9.70 -21.02 -26.53
C GLY A 243 10.43 -22.02 -25.62
N ALA A 244 9.86 -23.22 -25.55
CA ALA A 244 10.30 -24.27 -24.64
C ALA A 244 11.77 -24.69 -24.86
N ASP A 245 12.24 -24.76 -26.10
CA ASP A 245 13.61 -25.22 -26.40
C ASP A 245 14.68 -24.22 -25.99
N ALA A 246 14.42 -22.92 -26.17
CA ALA A 246 15.30 -21.87 -25.70
C ALA A 246 15.38 -21.87 -24.16
N ILE A 247 14.21 -22.03 -23.51
CA ILE A 247 14.13 -22.11 -22.04
C ILE A 247 14.91 -23.33 -21.53
N ARG A 248 14.75 -24.51 -22.14
CA ARG A 248 15.52 -25.72 -21.79
C ARG A 248 17.02 -25.49 -21.91
N THR A 249 17.46 -24.90 -23.02
CA THR A 249 18.89 -24.64 -23.28
C THR A 249 19.48 -23.70 -22.22
N ALA A 250 18.82 -22.58 -21.96
CA ALA A 250 19.24 -21.63 -20.92
C ALA A 250 19.20 -22.28 -19.52
N PHE A 251 18.14 -23.03 -19.20
CA PHE A 251 18.00 -23.71 -17.92
C PHE A 251 19.13 -24.69 -17.69
N SER A 252 19.41 -25.59 -18.64
CA SER A 252 20.49 -26.56 -18.51
C SER A 252 21.83 -25.88 -18.29
N ARG A 253 22.12 -24.79 -19.03
CA ARG A 253 23.37 -24.03 -18.86
C ARG A 253 23.50 -23.44 -17.46
N VAL A 254 22.49 -22.70 -17.00
CA VAL A 254 22.51 -22.07 -15.67
C VAL A 254 22.52 -23.15 -14.56
N PHE A 255 21.77 -24.24 -14.74
CA PHE A 255 21.73 -25.34 -13.78
C PHE A 255 23.08 -26.03 -13.63
N THR A 256 23.75 -26.37 -14.75
CA THR A 256 25.07 -27.00 -14.73
C THR A 256 26.12 -26.12 -14.04
N GLU A 257 26.04 -24.80 -14.20
CA GLU A 257 27.02 -23.88 -13.62
C GLU A 257 26.75 -23.56 -12.13
N PHE A 258 25.49 -23.39 -11.73
CA PHE A 258 25.13 -22.88 -10.40
C PHE A 258 24.35 -23.85 -9.51
N GLY A 259 23.89 -24.98 -10.03
CA GLY A 259 23.13 -26.00 -9.30
C GLY A 259 21.67 -25.64 -8.96
N ALA A 260 21.26 -24.38 -9.17
CA ALA A 260 19.88 -23.94 -8.94
C ALA A 260 19.47 -22.84 -9.94
N VAL A 261 18.23 -22.91 -10.42
CA VAL A 261 17.69 -22.04 -11.46
C VAL A 261 16.33 -21.47 -11.04
N ALA A 262 16.09 -20.22 -11.40
CA ALA A 262 14.79 -19.57 -11.36
C ALA A 262 14.28 -19.35 -12.79
N VAL A 263 13.07 -19.84 -13.09
CA VAL A 263 12.35 -19.59 -14.35
C VAL A 263 11.12 -18.74 -14.02
N LYS A 264 10.95 -17.60 -14.70
CA LYS A 264 9.90 -16.62 -14.38
C LYS A 264 9.14 -16.19 -15.64
N LEU A 265 7.82 -16.32 -15.62
CA LEU A 265 6.96 -15.76 -16.64
C LEU A 265 6.86 -14.23 -16.47
N PRO A 266 6.91 -13.45 -17.56
CA PRO A 266 7.04 -11.99 -17.49
C PRO A 266 5.79 -11.30 -16.91
N GLY A 267 4.60 -11.78 -17.26
CA GLY A 267 3.32 -11.16 -16.92
C GLY A 267 2.57 -11.77 -15.74
N ARG A 268 3.21 -12.65 -14.95
CA ARG A 268 2.57 -13.33 -13.81
C ARG A 268 2.94 -12.68 -12.48
N ALA A 269 2.05 -12.75 -11.50
CA ALA A 269 2.22 -12.13 -10.18
C ALA A 269 2.22 -13.15 -9.03
N SER A 270 2.58 -12.69 -7.81
CA SER A 270 2.39 -13.43 -6.56
C SER A 270 3.00 -14.84 -6.53
N GLY A 271 4.10 -15.06 -7.24
CA GLY A 271 4.77 -16.37 -7.32
C GLY A 271 4.16 -17.33 -8.36
N ASP A 272 2.99 -17.03 -8.93
CA ASP A 272 2.51 -17.78 -10.09
C ASP A 272 3.44 -17.57 -11.29
N GLY A 273 3.60 -18.59 -12.12
CA GLY A 273 4.56 -18.56 -13.22
C GLY A 273 6.02 -18.44 -12.78
N ILE A 274 6.36 -18.74 -11.53
CA ILE A 274 7.75 -18.81 -11.04
C ILE A 274 8.08 -20.24 -10.64
N LEU A 275 9.18 -20.76 -11.16
CA LEU A 275 9.82 -22.00 -10.73
C LEU A 275 11.18 -21.63 -10.13
N VAL A 276 11.42 -21.97 -8.87
CA VAL A 276 12.76 -21.91 -8.24
C VAL A 276 13.14 -23.32 -7.85
N THR A 277 14.18 -23.87 -8.45
CA THR A 277 14.48 -25.30 -8.29
C THR A 277 15.96 -25.62 -8.33
N SER A 278 16.35 -26.62 -7.54
CA SER A 278 17.62 -27.34 -7.66
C SER A 278 17.43 -28.75 -8.23
N ASP A 279 16.22 -29.07 -8.71
CA ASP A 279 15.88 -30.34 -9.35
C ASP A 279 15.49 -30.09 -10.82
N PRO A 280 16.32 -30.51 -11.79
CA PRO A 280 16.07 -30.26 -13.21
C PRO A 280 14.83 -31.00 -13.73
N SER A 281 14.35 -32.04 -13.04
CA SER A 281 13.16 -32.80 -13.45
C SER A 281 11.86 -31.98 -13.39
N THR A 282 11.86 -30.91 -12.60
CA THR A 282 10.69 -30.02 -12.41
C THR A 282 10.40 -29.11 -13.61
N LEU A 283 11.37 -28.92 -14.52
CA LEU A 283 11.23 -27.99 -15.64
C LEU A 283 10.11 -28.40 -16.61
N GLU A 284 10.03 -29.68 -16.98
CA GLU A 284 9.06 -30.12 -17.99
C GLU A 284 7.61 -29.94 -17.51
N ALA A 285 7.35 -30.19 -16.22
CA ALA A 285 6.04 -29.94 -15.64
C ALA A 285 5.66 -28.45 -15.71
N PHE A 286 6.62 -27.56 -15.48
CA PHE A 286 6.42 -26.11 -15.63
C PHE A 286 6.14 -25.72 -17.07
N LEU A 287 6.92 -26.23 -18.04
CA LEU A 287 6.74 -25.92 -19.46
C LEU A 287 5.39 -26.42 -19.99
N VAL A 288 4.94 -27.60 -19.56
CA VAL A 288 3.61 -28.12 -19.91
C VAL A 288 2.51 -27.28 -19.28
N LYS A 289 2.65 -26.90 -18.01
CA LYS A 289 1.65 -26.08 -17.30
C LYS A 289 1.42 -24.72 -17.98
N TYR A 290 2.47 -24.12 -18.56
CA TYR A 290 2.42 -22.79 -19.15
C TYR A 290 2.77 -22.76 -20.64
N GLN A 291 2.45 -23.84 -21.37
CA GLN A 291 2.83 -24.01 -22.78
C GLN A 291 2.40 -22.84 -23.69
N ASP A 292 1.30 -22.15 -23.33
CA ASP A 292 0.73 -21.03 -24.08
C ASP A 292 1.36 -19.67 -23.72
N ASP A 293 2.19 -19.61 -22.66
CA ASP A 293 2.75 -18.37 -22.10
C ASP A 293 4.28 -18.31 -22.14
N LEU A 294 4.93 -19.11 -23.00
CA LEU A 294 6.40 -19.23 -23.04
C LEU A 294 7.11 -18.11 -23.82
N ALA A 295 6.54 -16.91 -23.87
CA ALA A 295 7.18 -15.73 -24.45
C ALA A 295 7.92 -14.93 -23.38
N ASP A 296 9.11 -14.42 -23.71
CA ASP A 296 9.90 -13.55 -22.82
C ASP A 296 10.12 -14.12 -21.40
N VAL A 297 10.28 -15.43 -21.29
CA VAL A 297 10.53 -16.13 -20.02
C VAL A 297 11.94 -15.86 -19.54
N ILE A 298 12.08 -15.43 -18.29
CA ILE A 298 13.39 -15.18 -17.68
C ILE A 298 13.92 -16.47 -17.09
N VAL A 299 15.11 -16.89 -17.50
CA VAL A 299 15.88 -17.98 -16.88
C VAL A 299 17.09 -17.37 -16.19
N GLN A 300 17.21 -17.56 -14.89
CA GLN A 300 18.19 -16.87 -14.05
C GLN A 300 18.78 -17.81 -13.00
N ARG A 301 20.02 -17.53 -12.54
CA ARG A 301 20.56 -18.20 -11.35
C ARG A 301 19.64 -18.02 -10.14
N ALA A 302 19.35 -19.09 -9.42
CA ALA A 302 18.62 -19.01 -8.15
C ALA A 302 19.57 -18.97 -6.93
N TRP A 303 19.12 -18.29 -5.87
CA TRP A 303 19.73 -18.38 -4.55
C TRP A 303 18.80 -19.16 -3.62
N VAL A 304 19.19 -20.38 -3.25
CA VAL A 304 18.36 -21.24 -2.38
C VAL A 304 18.34 -20.70 -0.95
N ASP A 305 19.51 -20.43 -0.36
CA ASP A 305 19.61 -19.77 0.94
C ASP A 305 19.67 -18.24 0.79
N ARG A 306 18.52 -17.59 1.00
CA ARG A 306 18.35 -16.15 0.75
C ARG A 306 17.55 -15.45 1.84
N VAL A 307 17.64 -14.13 1.85
CA VAL A 307 16.67 -13.24 2.49
C VAL A 307 15.88 -12.54 1.41
N GLU A 308 14.57 -12.65 1.47
CA GLU A 308 13.66 -11.92 0.60
C GLU A 308 13.18 -10.65 1.30
N MET A 309 13.29 -9.52 0.61
CA MET A 309 12.97 -8.21 1.15
C MET A 309 12.48 -7.30 0.04
N SER A 310 11.88 -6.17 0.42
CA SER A 310 11.41 -5.20 -0.56
C SER A 310 11.60 -3.79 -0.06
N VAL A 311 11.70 -2.86 -1.01
CA VAL A 311 11.63 -1.42 -0.74
C VAL A 311 10.48 -0.81 -1.51
N GLY A 312 9.55 -0.23 -0.79
CA GLY A 312 8.47 0.56 -1.34
C GLY A 312 8.80 2.04 -1.30
N THR A 313 8.44 2.76 -2.35
CA THR A 313 8.66 4.21 -2.47
C THR A 313 7.40 4.87 -3.00
N HIS A 314 6.89 5.88 -2.29
CA HIS A 314 5.83 6.78 -2.76
C HIS A 314 6.41 7.93 -3.58
N ALA A 315 5.54 8.58 -4.33
CA ALA A 315 5.86 9.77 -5.11
C ALA A 315 6.43 10.95 -4.31
N ASP A 316 6.04 11.10 -3.05
CA ASP A 316 6.53 12.15 -2.15
C ASP A 316 7.91 11.83 -1.53
N GLY A 317 8.50 10.70 -1.90
CA GLY A 317 9.78 10.23 -1.38
C GLY A 317 9.66 9.41 -0.10
N MET A 318 8.45 9.21 0.44
CA MET A 318 8.26 8.30 1.58
C MET A 318 8.66 6.88 1.19
N ARG A 319 9.52 6.27 2.01
CA ARG A 319 10.02 4.91 1.82
C ARG A 319 9.59 4.01 2.96
N TRP A 320 9.40 2.73 2.65
CA TRP A 320 9.26 1.68 3.64
C TRP A 320 9.94 0.41 3.16
N TYR A 321 10.18 -0.49 4.10
CA TYR A 321 10.80 -1.77 3.82
C TYR A 321 9.88 -2.89 4.29
N SER A 322 10.01 -4.04 3.64
CA SER A 322 9.39 -5.27 4.11
C SER A 322 10.39 -6.41 4.06
N GLN A 323 10.26 -7.34 5.01
CA GLN A 323 10.81 -8.68 4.86
C GLN A 323 9.68 -9.57 4.31
N GLN A 324 9.93 -10.26 3.21
CA GLN A 324 8.98 -11.23 2.67
C GLN A 324 9.11 -12.54 3.45
N LEU A 325 7.98 -13.11 3.81
CA LEU A 325 7.89 -14.40 4.48
C LEU A 325 7.64 -15.44 3.40
N VAL A 326 8.61 -16.33 3.21
CA VAL A 326 8.48 -17.49 2.33
C VAL A 326 8.39 -18.77 3.13
N ASP A 327 7.72 -19.79 2.58
CA ASP A 327 7.80 -21.14 3.12
C ASP A 327 9.10 -21.84 2.69
N ARG A 328 9.23 -23.14 3.02
CA ARG A 328 10.43 -23.94 2.69
C ARG A 328 10.62 -24.15 1.19
N GLU A 329 9.53 -24.10 0.42
CA GLU A 329 9.54 -24.24 -1.04
C GLU A 329 9.80 -22.90 -1.74
N GLY A 330 9.84 -21.81 -0.97
CA GLY A 330 10.08 -20.46 -1.47
C GLY A 330 8.80 -19.75 -1.91
N HIS A 331 7.61 -20.28 -1.59
CA HIS A 331 6.36 -19.61 -1.90
C HIS A 331 6.11 -18.45 -0.94
N TYR A 332 5.63 -17.33 -1.48
CA TYR A 332 5.27 -16.16 -0.71
C TYR A 332 4.05 -16.45 0.18
N THR A 333 4.21 -16.23 1.48
CA THR A 333 3.17 -16.49 2.49
C THR A 333 2.69 -15.23 3.22
N GLY A 334 3.41 -14.10 3.07
CA GLY A 334 3.05 -12.82 3.66
C GLY A 334 4.26 -11.90 3.88
N SER A 335 4.04 -10.74 4.48
CA SER A 335 5.10 -9.76 4.74
C SER A 335 5.21 -9.37 6.21
N LEU A 336 6.40 -8.95 6.61
CA LEU A 336 6.68 -8.22 7.84
C LEU A 336 7.07 -6.77 7.50
N VAL A 337 6.43 -5.80 8.15
CA VAL A 337 6.81 -4.38 8.14
C VAL A 337 7.03 -3.95 9.58
N SER A 338 8.15 -3.29 9.88
CA SER A 338 8.52 -3.05 11.28
C SER A 338 9.26 -1.73 11.48
N ASN A 339 8.77 -0.93 12.43
CA ASN A 339 9.51 0.18 13.01
C ASN A 339 10.40 -0.29 14.17
N ALA A 340 10.12 -1.47 14.73
CA ALA A 340 10.90 -2.12 15.78
C ALA A 340 12.14 -2.87 15.27
N GLY A 341 12.38 -2.87 13.95
CA GLY A 341 13.47 -3.59 13.31
C GLY A 341 13.04 -4.93 12.68
N TYR A 342 13.89 -5.46 11.81
CA TYR A 342 13.64 -6.68 11.04
C TYR A 342 14.60 -7.79 11.49
N PRO A 343 14.14 -9.05 11.62
CA PRO A 343 15.02 -10.16 11.98
C PRO A 343 16.14 -10.43 10.96
N ALA A 344 15.87 -10.27 9.66
CA ALA A 344 16.80 -10.69 8.60
C ALA A 344 17.30 -9.54 7.69
N VAL A 345 16.73 -8.33 7.82
CA VAL A 345 17.04 -7.17 6.98
C VAL A 345 17.90 -6.18 7.77
N THR A 346 19.15 -6.02 7.34
CA THR A 346 20.15 -5.16 7.99
C THR A 346 20.02 -3.69 7.57
N ASP A 347 20.73 -2.81 8.26
CA ASP A 347 20.80 -1.38 7.89
C ASP A 347 21.52 -1.18 6.56
N GLU A 348 22.53 -2.01 6.27
CA GLU A 348 23.23 -2.06 4.99
C GLU A 348 22.28 -2.46 3.86
N ASP A 349 21.41 -3.45 4.10
CA ASP A 349 20.37 -3.84 3.13
C ASP A 349 19.43 -2.67 2.81
N ARG A 350 19.00 -1.93 3.82
CA ARG A 350 18.11 -0.76 3.64
C ARG A 350 18.80 0.37 2.87
N ALA A 351 20.07 0.63 3.16
CA ALA A 351 20.86 1.63 2.44
C ALA A 351 21.08 1.23 0.98
N TRP A 352 21.42 -0.03 0.71
CA TRP A 352 21.59 -0.58 -0.63
C TRP A 352 20.27 -0.50 -1.42
N MET A 353 19.18 -0.99 -0.85
CA MET A 353 17.84 -0.96 -1.47
C MET A 353 17.39 0.46 -1.79
N SER A 354 17.66 1.42 -0.89
CA SER A 354 17.33 2.83 -1.15
C SER A 354 18.07 3.38 -2.37
N SER A 355 19.39 3.17 -2.40
CA SER A 355 20.24 3.60 -3.51
C SER A 355 19.85 2.93 -4.83
N ALA A 356 19.56 1.63 -4.81
CA ALA A 356 19.14 0.88 -5.99
C ALA A 356 17.77 1.39 -6.50
N ALA A 357 16.79 1.57 -5.61
CA ALA A 357 15.50 2.12 -5.97
C ALA A 357 15.60 3.55 -6.54
N ASP A 358 16.48 4.41 -6.00
CA ASP A 358 16.70 5.75 -6.56
C ASP A 358 17.26 5.71 -7.97
N GLN A 359 18.24 4.84 -8.23
CA GLN A 359 18.81 4.64 -9.56
C GLN A 359 17.76 4.17 -10.56
N ILE A 360 16.95 3.19 -10.16
CA ILE A 360 15.92 2.60 -11.02
C ILE A 360 14.77 3.58 -11.27
N ILE A 361 14.28 4.27 -10.23
CA ILE A 361 13.23 5.28 -10.39
C ILE A 361 13.70 6.36 -11.35
N ARG A 362 14.95 6.83 -11.27
CA ARG A 362 15.49 7.83 -12.22
C ARG A 362 15.60 7.30 -13.64
N ALA A 363 15.89 6.00 -13.81
CA ALA A 363 15.98 5.37 -15.12
C ALA A 363 14.60 5.17 -15.78
N ILE A 364 13.62 4.71 -15.01
CA ILE A 364 12.28 4.35 -15.50
C ILE A 364 11.35 5.59 -15.56
N TRP A 365 11.52 6.57 -14.65
CA TRP A 365 10.79 7.84 -14.66
C TRP A 365 11.71 8.99 -15.09
N PRO A 366 11.73 9.37 -16.38
CA PRO A 366 12.50 10.52 -16.83
C PRO A 366 11.99 11.84 -16.22
N ASN A 367 12.93 12.77 -16.05
CA ASN A 367 12.69 14.10 -15.48
C ASN A 367 11.51 14.81 -16.17
N GLY A 368 10.60 15.37 -15.37
CA GLY A 368 9.43 16.12 -15.85
C GLY A 368 8.11 15.34 -15.83
N THR A 369 8.13 14.02 -15.60
CA THR A 369 6.93 13.26 -15.29
C THR A 369 6.57 13.41 -13.81
N THR A 370 5.34 13.82 -13.50
CA THR A 370 4.88 13.90 -12.11
C THR A 370 4.54 12.49 -11.63
N ARG A 371 5.45 11.87 -10.89
CA ARG A 371 5.18 10.61 -10.17
C ARG A 371 4.09 10.85 -9.13
N ARG A 372 3.07 10.00 -9.05
CA ARG A 372 2.06 10.08 -7.96
C ARG A 372 1.68 8.73 -7.34
N GLY A 373 2.11 7.61 -7.92
CA GLY A 373 1.90 6.27 -7.38
C GLY A 373 3.06 5.73 -6.56
N VAL A 374 3.04 4.41 -6.42
CA VAL A 374 3.98 3.62 -5.63
C VAL A 374 4.84 2.77 -6.55
N ALA A 375 6.13 2.69 -6.24
CA ALA A 375 7.01 1.65 -6.79
C ALA A 375 7.47 0.75 -5.64
N LEU A 376 7.29 -0.55 -5.79
CA LEU A 376 7.90 -1.57 -4.94
C LEU A 376 8.97 -2.29 -5.75
N PHE A 377 10.12 -2.53 -5.16
CA PHE A 377 11.17 -3.39 -5.74
C PHE A 377 11.38 -4.57 -4.81
N ASP A 378 11.25 -5.78 -5.33
CA ASP A 378 11.54 -7.01 -4.60
C ASP A 378 13.00 -7.40 -4.81
N VAL A 379 13.65 -7.77 -3.72
CA VAL A 379 15.09 -7.89 -3.59
C VAL A 379 15.42 -9.18 -2.87
N LEU A 380 16.42 -9.88 -3.39
CA LEU A 380 17.05 -10.99 -2.70
C LEU A 380 18.41 -10.57 -2.17
N ARG A 381 18.78 -11.13 -1.02
CA ARG A 381 20.17 -11.19 -0.56
C ARG A 381 20.59 -12.65 -0.42
N ASN A 382 21.66 -13.06 -1.08
CA ASN A 382 22.31 -14.34 -0.83
C ASN A 382 22.90 -14.34 0.58
N ARG A 383 22.56 -15.32 1.41
CA ARG A 383 23.04 -15.35 2.80
C ARG A 383 24.52 -15.64 2.91
N GLU A 384 25.05 -16.46 2.02
CA GLU A 384 26.44 -16.91 2.02
C GLU A 384 27.38 -15.82 1.51
N THR A 385 27.03 -15.18 0.39
CA THR A 385 27.91 -14.21 -0.28
C THR A 385 27.61 -12.77 0.12
N GLY A 386 26.43 -12.49 0.67
CA GLY A 386 25.95 -11.13 0.92
C GLY A 386 25.55 -10.37 -0.35
N GLU A 387 25.63 -11.00 -1.53
CA GLU A 387 25.24 -10.41 -2.80
C GLU A 387 23.74 -10.06 -2.80
N ARG A 388 23.39 -8.94 -3.42
CA ARG A 388 22.02 -8.42 -3.48
C ARG A 388 21.60 -8.25 -4.93
N GLY A 389 20.36 -8.59 -5.23
CA GLY A 389 19.82 -8.42 -6.57
C GLY A 389 18.33 -8.15 -6.54
N ILE A 390 17.91 -7.23 -7.38
CA ILE A 390 16.50 -6.93 -7.63
C ILE A 390 15.96 -7.99 -8.58
N ILE A 391 14.79 -8.54 -8.25
CA ILE A 391 14.18 -9.63 -8.99
C ILE A 391 12.93 -9.24 -9.75
N GLU A 392 12.24 -8.19 -9.32
CA GLU A 392 11.09 -7.60 -10.01
C GLU A 392 10.76 -6.22 -9.46
N ALA A 393 9.92 -5.49 -10.19
CA ALA A 393 9.30 -4.26 -9.73
C ALA A 393 7.77 -4.37 -9.82
N CYS A 394 7.09 -3.80 -8.84
CA CYS A 394 5.64 -3.69 -8.80
C CYS A 394 5.25 -2.21 -8.74
N MET A 395 4.71 -1.67 -9.84
CA MET A 395 4.31 -0.25 -9.94
C MET A 395 2.86 -0.06 -9.50
N ARG A 396 2.60 -0.47 -8.27
CA ARG A 396 1.28 -0.52 -7.64
C ARG A 396 1.46 -0.56 -6.14
N GLU A 397 0.39 -0.35 -5.39
CA GLU A 397 0.43 -0.45 -3.94
C GLU A 397 0.36 -1.93 -3.52
N PRO A 398 1.41 -2.47 -2.87
CA PRO A 398 1.44 -3.87 -2.45
C PRO A 398 0.75 -4.08 -1.10
N GLY A 399 0.47 -5.33 -0.76
CA GLY A 399 -0.02 -5.72 0.58
C GLY A 399 0.90 -5.29 1.73
N SER A 400 2.18 -4.98 1.49
CA SER A 400 3.06 -4.40 2.51
C SER A 400 2.81 -2.90 2.78
N ASP A 401 2.27 -2.13 1.82
CA ASP A 401 1.83 -0.74 2.05
C ASP A 401 0.58 -0.70 2.94
N GLU A 402 -0.29 -1.71 2.83
CA GLU A 402 -1.45 -1.91 3.71
C GLU A 402 -1.00 -2.10 5.17
N ILE A 403 -0.08 -3.04 5.42
CA ILE A 403 0.47 -3.28 6.76
C ILE A 403 1.08 -2.00 7.31
N ARG A 404 1.90 -1.30 6.52
CA ARG A 404 2.50 -0.01 6.91
C ARG A 404 1.43 1.02 7.31
N CYS A 405 0.37 1.13 6.53
CA CYS A 405 -0.72 2.07 6.80
C CYS A 405 -1.46 1.75 8.09
N LEU A 406 -1.79 0.48 8.32
CA LEU A 406 -2.43 0.03 9.55
C LEU A 406 -1.51 0.22 10.76
N LEU A 407 -0.23 -0.17 10.63
CA LEU A 407 0.78 -0.04 11.67
C LEU A 407 0.87 1.41 12.18
N SER A 408 0.89 2.38 11.28
CA SER A 408 0.93 3.81 11.64
C SER A 408 -0.30 4.27 12.43
N GLN A 409 -1.48 3.70 12.18
CA GLN A 409 -2.70 4.00 12.93
C GLN A 409 -2.70 3.30 14.29
N VAL A 410 -2.22 2.05 14.35
CA VAL A 410 -2.05 1.32 15.60
C VAL A 410 -1.12 2.08 16.55
N GLU A 411 0.04 2.53 16.07
CA GLU A 411 0.98 3.35 16.84
C GLU A 411 0.33 4.66 17.31
N ALA A 412 -0.47 5.30 16.46
CA ALA A 412 -1.22 6.51 16.83
C ALA A 412 -2.26 6.24 17.92
N HIS A 413 -2.97 5.11 17.89
CA HIS A 413 -3.99 4.74 18.88
C HIS A 413 -3.42 4.54 20.29
N TYR A 414 -2.19 4.05 20.40
CA TYR A 414 -1.54 3.85 21.70
C TYR A 414 -0.75 5.07 22.17
N HIS A 415 -0.67 6.14 21.36
CA HIS A 415 0.23 7.28 21.59
C HIS A 415 1.65 6.84 21.96
N SER A 416 2.06 5.65 21.51
CA SER A 416 3.21 4.97 22.07
C SER A 416 4.46 5.40 21.34
N ALA A 417 5.47 5.83 22.08
CA ALA A 417 6.85 5.90 21.57
C ALA A 417 7.45 4.50 21.30
N VAL A 418 6.70 3.44 21.62
CA VAL A 418 7.10 2.05 21.41
C VAL A 418 7.00 1.73 19.93
N PRO A 419 8.12 1.41 19.25
CA PRO A 419 8.08 0.97 17.87
C PRO A 419 7.28 -0.33 17.75
N MET A 420 6.45 -0.44 16.71
CA MET A 420 5.64 -1.63 16.47
C MET A 420 6.12 -2.40 15.24
N ALA A 421 5.73 -3.67 15.17
CA ALA A 421 5.87 -4.53 14.01
C ALA A 421 4.49 -5.02 13.58
N GLY A 422 4.26 -5.04 12.26
CA GLY A 422 3.10 -5.62 11.61
C GLY A 422 3.51 -6.84 10.78
N VAL A 423 2.91 -7.99 11.04
CA VAL A 423 3.11 -9.22 10.28
C VAL A 423 1.79 -9.66 9.67
N SER A 424 1.79 -10.05 8.40
CA SER A 424 0.64 -10.69 7.80
C SER A 424 0.95 -12.10 7.33
N ARG A 425 -0.04 -13.00 7.38
CA ARG A 425 -0.05 -14.22 6.57
C ARG A 425 -1.44 -14.54 6.05
N PHE A 426 -1.47 -15.28 4.95
CA PHE A 426 -2.67 -15.96 4.48
C PHE A 426 -2.97 -17.16 5.39
N THR A 427 -4.24 -17.44 5.58
CA THR A 427 -4.75 -18.42 6.53
C THR A 427 -6.00 -19.06 5.92
N GLU A 428 -6.17 -20.36 6.10
CA GLU A 428 -7.39 -21.10 5.76
C GLU A 428 -8.17 -21.44 7.03
N PRO A 429 -8.87 -20.47 7.65
CA PRO A 429 -9.54 -20.71 8.90
C PRO A 429 -10.65 -21.77 8.74
N ARG A 430 -10.91 -22.53 9.80
CA ARG A 430 -12.12 -23.37 9.89
C ARG A 430 -13.40 -22.54 9.97
N ALA A 431 -13.29 -21.31 10.45
CA ALA A 431 -14.40 -20.37 10.48
C ALA A 431 -14.99 -20.17 9.07
N SER A 432 -16.31 -20.28 8.97
CA SER A 432 -17.09 -20.15 7.74
C SER A 432 -17.76 -18.78 7.59
N SER A 433 -17.66 -17.92 8.61
CA SER A 433 -18.21 -16.57 8.61
C SER A 433 -17.34 -15.58 9.41
N TRP A 434 -17.46 -14.27 9.12
CA TRP A 434 -16.72 -13.24 9.87
C TRP A 434 -17.05 -13.31 11.36
N THR A 435 -18.31 -13.57 11.70
CA THR A 435 -18.79 -13.73 13.07
C THR A 435 -18.05 -14.87 13.79
N GLU A 436 -17.88 -16.01 13.14
CA GLU A 436 -17.10 -17.13 13.69
C GLU A 436 -15.61 -16.79 13.83
N LEU A 437 -15.01 -16.21 12.78
CA LEU A 437 -13.59 -15.81 12.80
C LEU A 437 -13.33 -14.84 13.95
N ARG A 438 -14.20 -13.82 14.08
CA ARG A 438 -14.17 -12.84 15.16
C ARG A 438 -14.31 -13.52 16.52
N ALA A 439 -15.30 -14.39 16.71
CA ALA A 439 -15.53 -15.09 17.97
C ALA A 439 -14.30 -15.93 18.40
N CYS A 440 -13.65 -16.62 17.46
CA CYS A 440 -12.40 -17.34 17.71
C CYS A 440 -11.29 -16.41 18.21
N LEU A 441 -11.06 -15.30 17.52
CA LEU A 441 -10.03 -14.31 17.88
C LEU A 441 -10.34 -13.60 19.22
N GLU A 442 -11.62 -13.29 19.48
CA GLU A 442 -12.06 -12.68 20.75
C GLU A 442 -11.92 -13.65 21.93
N GLY A 443 -12.34 -14.90 21.74
CA GLY A 443 -12.26 -15.97 22.74
C GLY A 443 -10.81 -16.25 23.14
N ALA A 444 -9.88 -16.22 22.18
CA ALA A 444 -8.45 -16.34 22.42
C ALA A 444 -7.80 -15.06 22.98
N GLY A 445 -8.54 -13.94 23.08
CA GLY A 445 -8.01 -12.66 23.54
C GLY A 445 -6.99 -12.02 22.58
N LEU A 446 -7.11 -12.35 21.29
CA LEU A 446 -6.22 -11.95 20.21
C LEU A 446 -6.74 -10.77 19.39
N LEU A 447 -8.07 -10.59 19.28
CA LEU A 447 -8.66 -9.54 18.45
C LEU A 447 -8.13 -8.15 18.81
N TYR A 448 -7.68 -7.41 17.79
CA TYR A 448 -7.25 -6.03 17.92
C TYR A 448 -8.44 -5.10 18.15
N ARG A 449 -8.35 -4.22 19.14
CA ARG A 449 -9.27 -3.10 19.33
C ARG A 449 -8.49 -1.84 19.63
N SER A 450 -8.93 -0.72 19.05
CA SER A 450 -8.20 0.55 19.16
C SER A 450 -8.03 0.96 20.63
N GLY A 451 -6.78 1.08 21.06
CA GLY A 451 -6.41 1.54 22.40
C GLY A 451 -6.53 0.47 23.50
N GLU A 452 -7.01 -0.74 23.19
CA GLU A 452 -7.03 -1.86 24.13
C GLU A 452 -5.69 -2.59 24.19
N ARG A 453 -5.29 -3.06 25.36
CA ARG A 453 -4.07 -3.88 25.50
C ARG A 453 -4.39 -5.35 25.20
N CYS A 454 -3.51 -6.03 24.46
CA CYS A 454 -3.69 -7.41 24.09
C CYS A 454 -3.41 -8.34 25.27
N ARG A 455 -4.40 -9.17 25.64
CA ARG A 455 -4.27 -10.13 26.75
C ARG A 455 -3.23 -11.21 26.47
N ALA A 456 -3.20 -11.73 25.24
CA ALA A 456 -2.22 -12.73 24.81
C ALA A 456 -0.77 -12.21 24.84
N LEU A 457 -0.58 -10.89 24.78
CA LEU A 457 0.72 -10.25 24.95
C LEU A 457 1.00 -9.82 26.40
N GLY A 458 0.33 -10.43 27.39
CA GLY A 458 0.51 -10.07 28.80
C GLY A 458 0.11 -8.62 29.13
N GLY A 459 -0.83 -8.06 28.36
CA GLY A 459 -1.25 -6.65 28.50
C GLY A 459 -0.35 -5.65 27.75
N ALA A 460 0.47 -6.08 26.80
CA ALA A 460 1.18 -5.17 25.90
C ALA A 460 0.25 -4.59 24.80
N PRO A 461 0.60 -3.45 24.19
CA PRO A 461 -0.09 -2.93 23.00
C PRO A 461 -0.06 -3.91 21.83
N GLY A 462 -1.12 -3.95 21.01
CA GLY A 462 -1.18 -4.79 19.82
C GLY A 462 -2.42 -5.67 19.76
N GLY A 463 -2.39 -6.65 18.87
CA GLY A 463 -3.51 -7.56 18.61
C GLY A 463 -3.55 -8.02 17.14
N VAL A 464 -4.54 -8.83 16.83
CA VAL A 464 -4.79 -9.43 15.52
C VAL A 464 -6.00 -8.77 14.88
N THR A 465 -5.84 -8.28 13.66
CA THR A 465 -6.96 -7.86 12.81
C THR A 465 -7.02 -8.76 11.58
N ALA A 466 -8.21 -8.97 11.03
CA ALA A 466 -8.36 -9.58 9.71
C ALA A 466 -8.67 -8.49 8.69
N THR A 467 -7.99 -8.50 7.56
CA THR A 467 -8.17 -7.47 6.51
C THR A 467 -8.54 -8.04 5.15
N MET A 468 -8.65 -9.36 5.03
CA MET A 468 -9.15 -10.02 3.83
C MET A 468 -10.09 -11.13 4.23
N ILE A 469 -11.32 -11.05 3.74
CA ILE A 469 -12.35 -12.09 3.85
C ILE A 469 -12.88 -12.30 2.43
N ARG A 470 -12.07 -12.93 1.55
CA ARG A 470 -12.62 -13.46 0.30
C ARG A 470 -13.52 -14.59 0.75
N GLY A 471 -14.84 -14.39 0.59
CA GLY A 471 -15.93 -15.15 1.20
C GLY A 471 -15.47 -16.41 1.89
N LEU A 472 -15.69 -16.54 3.20
CA LEU A 472 -15.33 -17.75 3.94
C LEU A 472 -15.99 -19.03 3.37
N GLU A 473 -16.90 -18.86 2.40
CA GLU A 473 -17.37 -19.84 1.39
C GLU A 473 -16.24 -20.48 0.52
N HIS A 474 -15.11 -19.79 0.30
CA HIS A 474 -13.90 -20.24 -0.40
C HIS A 474 -12.74 -20.57 0.55
N GLY A 475 -12.90 -20.32 1.86
CA GLY A 475 -11.99 -20.84 2.89
C GLY A 475 -10.73 -20.04 3.22
N TYR A 476 -10.52 -18.81 2.73
CA TYR A 476 -9.28 -18.04 2.97
C TYR A 476 -9.49 -16.68 3.66
N CYS A 477 -8.59 -16.31 4.56
CA CYS A 477 -8.47 -14.96 5.11
C CYS A 477 -7.01 -14.51 5.23
N ARG A 478 -6.79 -13.19 5.36
CA ARG A 478 -5.47 -12.63 5.70
C ARG A 478 -5.52 -12.05 7.09
N LEU A 479 -4.75 -12.64 8.00
CA LEU A 479 -4.56 -12.13 9.35
C LEU A 479 -3.37 -11.17 9.34
N ILE A 480 -3.56 -9.99 9.93
CA ILE A 480 -2.52 -9.00 10.17
C ILE A 480 -2.40 -8.79 11.67
N VAL A 481 -1.18 -8.90 12.18
CA VAL A 481 -0.90 -8.90 13.61
C VAL A 481 0.07 -7.80 13.95
N PHE A 482 -0.23 -7.06 15.02
CA PHE A 482 0.59 -5.97 15.52
C PHE A 482 1.14 -6.31 16.91
N ALA A 483 2.43 -6.10 17.10
CA ALA A 483 3.08 -6.25 18.41
C ALA A 483 4.31 -5.33 18.53
N PRO A 484 4.85 -5.10 19.74
CA PRO A 484 6.04 -4.25 19.96
C PRO A 484 7.36 -4.79 19.36
N SER A 485 7.35 -5.97 18.75
CA SER A 485 8.54 -6.55 18.10
C SER A 485 8.12 -7.55 17.02
N ALA A 486 8.98 -7.77 16.04
CA ALA A 486 8.76 -8.77 14.99
C ALA A 486 8.53 -10.18 15.58
N ALA A 487 9.36 -10.59 16.55
CA ALA A 487 9.21 -11.89 17.22
C ALA A 487 7.90 -12.01 18.02
N GLY A 488 7.42 -10.91 18.61
CA GLY A 488 6.10 -10.86 19.24
C GLY A 488 4.97 -10.99 18.22
N ALA A 489 5.07 -10.28 17.10
CA ALA A 489 4.06 -10.30 16.04
C ALA A 489 3.98 -11.68 15.37
N THR A 490 5.11 -12.34 15.13
CA THR A 490 5.16 -13.70 14.59
C THR A 490 4.52 -14.72 15.54
N ARG A 491 4.89 -14.72 16.83
CA ARG A 491 4.25 -15.62 17.81
C ARG A 491 2.75 -15.41 17.91
N LEU A 492 2.31 -14.15 17.92
CA LEU A 492 0.90 -13.82 18.02
C LEU A 492 0.13 -14.22 16.75
N LEU A 493 0.76 -14.16 15.58
CA LEU A 493 0.21 -14.70 14.34
C LEU A 493 0.07 -16.24 14.40
N ASP A 494 1.06 -16.96 14.91
CA ASP A 494 0.97 -18.41 15.05
C ASP A 494 -0.18 -18.81 15.99
N GLN A 495 -0.33 -18.11 17.12
CA GLN A 495 -1.47 -18.27 18.03
C GLN A 495 -2.81 -17.95 17.36
N ALA A 496 -2.85 -16.93 16.50
CA ALA A 496 -4.06 -16.57 15.77
C ALA A 496 -4.46 -17.66 14.76
N ARG A 497 -3.50 -18.21 14.03
CA ARG A 497 -3.72 -19.32 13.08
C ARG A 497 -4.22 -20.56 13.80
N GLU A 498 -3.64 -20.89 14.97
CA GLU A 498 -4.12 -21.99 15.82
C GLU A 498 -5.56 -21.74 16.30
N ALA A 499 -5.85 -20.54 16.82
CA ALA A 499 -7.17 -20.18 17.35
C ALA A 499 -8.29 -20.26 16.32
N VAL A 500 -8.00 -19.94 15.05
CA VAL A 500 -8.98 -20.01 13.95
C VAL A 500 -8.99 -21.39 13.26
N GLY A 501 -8.17 -22.32 13.74
CA GLY A 501 -8.07 -23.70 13.24
C GLY A 501 -7.58 -23.76 11.80
N ASP A 502 -6.53 -23.02 11.47
CA ASP A 502 -5.99 -22.94 10.11
C ASP A 502 -5.71 -24.33 9.51
N ARG A 503 -6.30 -24.62 8.34
CA ARG A 503 -6.11 -25.91 7.64
C ARG A 503 -4.69 -26.04 7.09
N ASN A 504 -4.06 -24.92 6.76
CA ASN A 504 -2.67 -24.88 6.28
C ASN A 504 -1.63 -25.13 7.38
N THR A 505 -2.03 -25.23 8.66
CA THR A 505 -1.10 -25.68 9.72
C THR A 505 -0.81 -27.17 9.67
N ALA A 506 -1.62 -27.98 8.98
CA ALA A 506 -1.43 -29.43 8.91
C ALA A 506 -0.45 -29.87 7.81
N GLU A 507 -0.34 -29.16 6.69
CA GLU A 507 0.53 -29.54 5.56
C GLU A 507 1.95 -28.97 5.66
N ILE A 508 2.21 -27.98 6.53
CA ILE A 508 3.55 -27.37 6.71
C ILE A 508 4.42 -28.18 7.71
N ILE A 509 3.85 -29.16 8.41
CA ILE A 509 4.54 -30.00 9.41
C ILE A 509 4.76 -31.46 8.94
N SER A 510 4.24 -31.86 7.77
CA SER A 510 4.47 -33.20 7.22
C SER A 510 5.67 -33.25 6.29
#